data_AF-A0A2V7MNN9-F1
#
_entry.id   AF-A0A2V7MNN9-F1
#
_cell.length_a   1.000
_cell.length_b   1.000
_cell.length_c   1.000
_cell.angle_alpha   90.00
_cell.angle_beta   90.00
_cell.angle_gamma   90.00
#
_symmetry.space_group_name_H-M   'P 1'
#
loop_
_entity.id
_entity.type
_entity.pdbx_description
1 polymer ?
#
loop_
_entity_poly.entity_id
_entity_poly.type
_entity_poly.pdbx_seq_one_letter_code
_entity_poly.pdbx_strand_id
1 'polypeptide(L)'
;MAQAPPAEAAPVDYWSMVFVFVLATFIGLGVIRRVSRLLYTPLMSLTNAISAIAVVGSIVVTGADSPRAIRILGAVALFASMTNIVSGFLITDRMLKMFKKQ
;
A
#
# COMPACT_ATOMS: atom_id res chain seq x y z
N MET A 1 30.45 27.35 11.47
CA MET A 1 29.32 26.57 10.92
C MET A 1 28.89 25.61 12.01
N ALA A 2 27.82 25.94 12.74
CA ALA A 2 27.31 25.09 13.81
C ALA A 2 26.72 23.82 13.18
N GLN A 3 27.29 22.66 13.54
CA GLN A 3 26.80 21.36 13.11
C GLN A 3 25.46 21.13 13.80
N ALA A 4 24.38 21.01 13.02
CA ALA A 4 23.07 20.68 13.55
C ALA A 4 23.15 19.36 14.33
N PRO A 5 22.52 19.26 15.52
CA PRO A 5 22.54 18.02 16.28
C PRO A 5 21.95 16.89 15.42
N PRO A 6 22.53 15.68 15.45
CA PRO A 6 21.97 14.54 14.74
C PRO A 6 20.53 14.33 15.23
N ALA A 7 19.58 14.27 14.31
CA ALA A 7 18.19 13.98 14.63
C ALA A 7 18.15 12.60 15.29
N GLU A 8 18.01 12.58 16.61
CA GLU A 8 17.85 11.36 17.39
C GLU A 8 16.61 10.66 16.86
N ALA A 9 16.80 9.53 16.16
CA ALA A 9 15.71 8.76 15.62
C ALA A 9 14.81 8.36 16.79
N ALA A 10 13.62 8.96 16.86
CA ALA A 10 12.69 8.70 17.95
C ALA A 10 12.50 7.19 18.09
N PRO A 11 12.56 6.63 19.31
CA PRO A 11 12.42 5.21 19.52
C PRO A 11 11.10 4.73 18.89
N VAL A 12 11.17 3.59 18.19
CA VAL A 12 10.03 3.01 17.49
C VAL A 12 8.96 2.66 18.53
N ASP A 13 7.85 3.40 18.53
CA ASP A 13 6.76 3.18 19.49
C ASP A 13 5.84 2.05 19.01
N TYR A 14 6.21 0.82 19.39
CA TYR A 14 5.44 -0.38 19.09
C TYR A 14 4.02 -0.34 19.66
N TRP A 15 3.79 0.31 20.82
CA TRP A 15 2.46 0.40 21.41
C TRP A 15 1.53 1.23 20.54
N SER A 16 2.00 2.38 20.07
CA SER A 16 1.26 3.21 19.11
C SER A 16 1.00 2.47 17.79
N MET A 17 1.99 1.73 17.26
CA MET A 17 1.81 0.96 16.01
C MET A 17 0.74 -0.13 16.15
N VAL A 18 0.76 -0.90 17.24
CA VAL A 18 -0.26 -1.92 17.51
C VAL A 18 -1.63 -1.28 17.72
N PHE A 19 -1.70 -0.16 18.42
CA PHE A 19 -2.94 0.59 18.60
C PHE A 19 -3.53 1.04 17.26
N VAL A 20 -2.72 1.63 16.39
CA VAL A 20 -3.13 2.02 15.03
C VAL A 20 -3.55 0.81 14.20
N PHE A 21 -2.82 -0.31 14.27
CA PHE A 21 -3.15 -1.54 13.56
C PHE A 21 -4.53 -2.10 13.96
N VAL A 22 -4.80 -2.16 15.26
CA VAL A 22 -6.09 -2.64 15.78
C VAL A 22 -7.23 -1.71 15.37
N LEU A 23 -7.08 -0.39 15.56
CA LEU A 23 -8.12 0.57 15.18
C LEU A 23 -8.38 0.59 13.67
N ALA A 24 -7.32 0.54 12.85
CA ALA A 24 -7.46 0.47 11.40
C ALA A 24 -8.21 -0.79 10.95
N THR A 25 -7.99 -1.92 11.62
CA THR A 25 -8.71 -3.17 11.36
C THR A 25 -10.20 -3.03 11.66
N PHE A 26 -10.57 -2.46 12.81
CA PHE A 26 -11.98 -2.20 13.14
C PHE A 26 -12.66 -1.28 12.12
N ILE A 27 -11.97 -0.22 11.71
CA ILE A 27 -12.48 0.70 10.67
C ILE A 27 -12.67 -0.05 9.34
N GLY A 28 -11.69 -0.85 8.92
CA GLY A 28 -11.76 -1.63 7.69
C GLY A 28 -12.96 -2.60 7.66
N LEU A 29 -13.20 -3.31 8.76
CA LEU A 29 -14.37 -4.18 8.91
C LEU A 29 -15.68 -3.39 8.85
N GLY A 30 -15.74 -2.23 9.51
CA GLY A 30 -16.90 -1.35 9.48
C GLY A 30 -17.23 -0.81 8.09
N VAL A 31 -16.20 -0.50 7.29
CA VAL A 31 -16.35 0.00 5.91
C VAL A 31 -16.82 -1.12 4.97
N ILE A 32 -16.17 -2.29 4.99
CA ILE A 32 -16.49 -3.40 4.07
C ILE A 32 -17.92 -3.92 4.30
N ARG A 33 -18.39 -3.98 5.56
CA ARG A 33 -19.75 -4.45 5.89
C ARG A 33 -20.86 -3.57 5.33
N ARG A 34 -20.57 -2.31 4.97
CA ARG A 34 -21.54 -1.34 4.46
C ARG A 34 -21.57 -1.26 2.93
N VAL A 35 -20.77 -2.06 2.22
CA VAL A 35 -20.76 -2.11 0.76
C VAL A 35 -21.99 -2.87 0.21
N SER A 36 -22.61 -2.32 -0.83
CA SER A 36 -23.68 -3.00 -1.59
C SER A 36 -23.16 -4.25 -2.28
N ARG A 37 -23.98 -5.30 -2.34
CA ARG A 37 -23.64 -6.60 -2.97
C ARG A 37 -23.20 -6.46 -4.43
N LEU A 38 -23.72 -5.46 -5.14
CA LEU A 38 -23.37 -5.19 -6.53
C LEU A 38 -21.88 -4.81 -6.68
N LEU A 39 -21.25 -4.30 -5.62
CA LEU A 39 -19.87 -3.84 -5.65
C LEU A 39 -18.87 -4.88 -5.11
N TYR A 40 -19.25 -6.12 -4.78
CA TYR A 40 -18.26 -7.08 -4.25
C TYR A 40 -17.13 -7.43 -5.23
N THR A 41 -17.43 -7.61 -6.51
CA THR A 41 -16.40 -7.87 -7.53
C THR A 41 -15.51 -6.64 -7.78
N PRO A 42 -16.06 -5.42 -7.95
CA PRO A 42 -15.24 -4.20 -7.96
C PRO A 42 -14.42 -3.99 -6.69
N LEU A 43 -14.99 -4.28 -5.52
CA LEU A 43 -14.33 -4.16 -4.23
C LEU A 43 -13.15 -5.12 -4.11
N MET A 44 -13.32 -6.37 -4.57
CA MET A 44 -12.23 -7.36 -4.61
C MET A 44 -11.07 -6.88 -5.48
N SER A 45 -11.36 -6.29 -6.65
CA SER A 45 -10.33 -5.71 -7.51
C SER A 45 -9.64 -4.51 -6.85
N LEU A 46 -10.41 -3.65 -6.18
CA LEU A 46 -9.89 -2.48 -5.48
C LEU A 46 -8.97 -2.86 -4.32
N THR A 47 -9.36 -3.84 -3.48
CA THR A 47 -8.52 -4.28 -2.35
C THR A 47 -7.23 -4.93 -2.83
N ASN A 48 -7.26 -5.62 -3.99
CA ASN A 48 -6.04 -6.10 -4.64
C ASN A 48 -5.12 -4.93 -5.06
N ALA A 49 -5.67 -3.87 -5.67
CA ALA A 49 -4.89 -2.68 -6.04
C ALA A 49 -4.27 -1.98 -4.82
N ILE A 50 -5.02 -1.89 -3.70
CA ILE A 50 -4.54 -1.28 -2.45
C ILE A 50 -3.41 -2.10 -1.80
N SER A 51 -3.43 -3.43 -1.95
CA SER A 51 -2.38 -4.31 -1.41
C SER A 51 -0.98 -3.99 -1.95
N ALA A 52 -0.91 -3.30 -3.09
CA ALA A 52 0.33 -2.87 -3.70
C ALA A 52 1.04 -1.72 -2.96
N ILE A 53 0.57 -1.35 -1.76
CA ILE A 53 1.31 -0.52 -0.78
C ILE A 53 2.73 -1.05 -0.48
N ALA A 54 2.99 -2.33 -0.77
CA ALA A 54 4.33 -2.91 -0.82
C ALA A 54 5.34 -2.08 -1.65
N VAL A 55 4.86 -1.24 -2.57
CA VAL A 55 5.69 -0.25 -3.29
C VAL A 55 6.54 0.58 -2.32
N VAL A 56 6.00 1.00 -1.17
CA VAL A 56 6.73 1.81 -0.19
C VAL A 56 7.96 1.05 0.32
N GLY A 57 7.80 -0.22 0.67
CA GLY A 57 8.91 -1.08 1.09
C GLY A 57 9.92 -1.29 -0.04
N SER A 58 9.45 -1.52 -1.27
CA SER A 58 10.35 -1.71 -2.41
C SER A 58 11.18 -0.46 -2.75
N ILE A 59 10.62 0.75 -2.61
CA ILE A 59 11.34 2.01 -2.80
C ILE A 59 12.44 2.15 -1.75
N VAL A 60 12.12 1.88 -0.48
CA VAL A 60 13.09 1.94 0.63
C VAL A 60 14.24 0.96 0.40
N VAL A 61 13.95 -0.29 0.03
CA VAL A 61 14.98 -1.32 -0.21
C VAL A 61 15.83 -1.00 -1.44
N THR A 62 15.22 -0.51 -2.51
CA THR A 62 15.94 -0.19 -3.77
C THR A 62 16.82 1.06 -3.64
N GLY A 63 16.38 2.03 -2.83
CA GLY A 63 17.08 3.27 -2.55
C GLY A 63 18.15 3.17 -1.46
N ALA A 64 18.13 2.10 -0.65
CA ALA A 64 19.13 1.85 0.38
C ALA A 64 20.49 1.45 -0.21
N ASP A 65 21.56 1.73 0.53
CA ASP A 65 22.93 1.35 0.16
C ASP A 65 23.18 -0.13 0.47
N SER A 66 22.48 -0.99 -0.28
CA SER A 66 22.46 -2.45 -0.10
C SER A 66 23.33 -3.16 -1.14
N PRO A 67 23.78 -4.40 -0.84
CA PRO A 67 24.45 -5.27 -1.81
C PRO A 67 23.70 -5.35 -3.14
N ARG A 68 24.45 -5.47 -4.26
CA ARG A 68 23.88 -5.49 -5.62
C ARG A 68 22.72 -6.48 -5.80
N ALA A 69 22.80 -7.66 -5.18
CA ALA A 69 21.75 -8.67 -5.23
C ALA A 69 20.42 -8.18 -4.60
N ILE A 70 20.49 -7.54 -3.43
CA ILE A 70 19.32 -6.97 -2.74
C ILE A 70 18.71 -5.83 -3.57
N ARG A 71 19.56 -5.01 -4.19
CA ARG A 71 19.10 -3.91 -5.03
C ARG A 71 18.36 -4.38 -6.28
N ILE A 72 18.82 -5.48 -6.89
CA ILE A 72 18.11 -6.13 -8.02
C ILE A 72 16.75 -6.67 -7.56
N LEU A 73 16.71 -7.37 -6.42
CA LEU A 73 15.44 -7.86 -5.85
C LEU A 73 14.48 -6.71 -5.51
N GLY A 74 15.00 -5.60 -4.97
CA GLY A 74 14.25 -4.37 -4.74
C GLY A 74 13.65 -3.80 -6.02
N ALA A 75 14.44 -3.73 -7.09
CA ALA A 75 13.97 -3.26 -8.39
C ALA A 75 12.86 -4.15 -8.99
N VAL A 76 12.99 -5.48 -8.85
CA VAL A 76 11.94 -6.43 -9.26
C VAL A 76 10.68 -6.25 -8.42
N ALA A 77 10.82 -6.11 -7.09
CA ALA A 77 9.70 -5.87 -6.18
C ALA A 77 9.00 -4.53 -6.48
N LEU A 78 9.75 -3.50 -6.83
CA LEU A 78 9.23 -2.20 -7.24
C LEU A 78 8.44 -2.31 -8.54
N PHE A 79 8.99 -2.97 -9.56
CA PHE A 79 8.31 -3.21 -10.83
C PHE A 79 7.01 -4.00 -10.65
N ALA A 80 7.04 -5.07 -9.84
CA ALA A 80 5.86 -5.88 -9.54
C ALA A 80 4.79 -5.07 -8.78
N SER A 81 5.19 -4.28 -7.78
CA SER A 81 4.28 -3.43 -7.01
C SER A 81 3.64 -2.35 -7.89
N MET A 82 4.42 -1.71 -8.77
CA MET A 82 3.90 -0.73 -9.73
C MET A 82 2.91 -1.34 -10.70
N THR A 83 3.20 -2.54 -11.21
CA THR A 83 2.28 -3.26 -12.09
C THR A 83 0.96 -3.56 -11.37
N ASN A 84 0.99 -3.97 -10.09
CA ASN A 84 -0.22 -4.22 -9.31
C ASN A 84 -1.05 -2.94 -9.10
N ILE A 85 -0.40 -1.80 -8.76
CA ILE A 85 -1.07 -0.49 -8.68
C ILE A 85 -1.76 -0.15 -10.01
N VAL A 86 -1.00 -0.10 -11.10
CA VAL A 86 -1.51 0.38 -12.39
C VAL A 86 -2.61 -0.53 -12.92
N SER A 87 -2.38 -1.84 -12.94
CA SER A 87 -3.35 -2.83 -13.44
C SER A 87 -4.60 -2.89 -12.55
N GLY A 88 -4.43 -2.86 -11.23
CA GLY A 88 -5.54 -2.95 -10.27
C GLY A 88 -6.48 -1.75 -10.36
N PHE A 89 -5.96 -0.52 -10.43
CA PHE A 89 -6.80 0.67 -10.60
C PHE A 89 -7.44 0.74 -11.99
N LEU A 90 -6.75 0.33 -13.07
CA LEU A 90 -7.32 0.27 -14.42
C LEU A 90 -8.50 -0.71 -14.53
N ILE A 91 -8.35 -1.91 -13.98
CA ILE A 91 -9.40 -2.93 -13.99
C ILE A 91 -10.59 -2.45 -13.15
N THR A 92 -10.32 -1.91 -11.96
CA THR A 92 -11.37 -1.37 -11.07
C THR A 92 -12.14 -0.23 -11.74
N ASP A 93 -11.47 0.70 -12.41
CA ASP A 93 -12.11 1.78 -13.16
C ASP A 93 -13.01 1.25 -14.28
N ARG A 94 -12.54 0.25 -15.05
CA ARG A 94 -13.36 -0.42 -16.08
C ARG A 94 -14.61 -1.08 -15.48
N MET A 95 -14.46 -1.77 -14.34
CA MET A 95 -15.60 -2.38 -13.64
C MET A 95 -16.59 -1.32 -13.15
N LEU A 96 -16.11 -0.22 -12.57
CA LEU A 96 -16.97 0.86 -12.07
C LEU A 96 -17.70 1.61 -13.20
N LYS A 97 -17.07 1.75 -14.37
CA LYS A 97 -17.71 2.31 -15.56
C LYS A 97 -18.92 1.51 -16.04
N MET A 98 -18.98 0.20 -15.77
CA MET A 98 -20.12 -0.65 -16.11
C MET A 98 -21.37 -0.38 -15.26
N PHE A 99 -21.23 0.32 -14.12
CA PHE A 99 -22.37 0.76 -13.30
C PHE A 99 -22.92 2.11 -13.73
N LYS A 100 -22.22 2.84 -14.61
CA LYS A 100 -22.80 4.02 -15.24
C LYS A 100 -23.87 3.53 -16.19
N LYS A 101 -25.12 3.92 -15.90
CA LYS A 101 -26.23 3.79 -16.83
C LYS A 101 -25.79 4.38 -18.16
N GLN A 102 -26.08 3.70 -19.27
CA GLN A 102 -26.27 4.43 -20.51
C GLN A 102 -27.36 5.48 -20.29
#